data_AF-A0A946C2N9-F1
#
_entry.id   AF-A0A946C2N9-F1
#
_cell.length_a   1.000
_cell.length_b   1.000
_cell.length_c   1.000
_cell.angle_alpha   90.00
_cell.angle_beta   90.00
_cell.angle_gamma   90.00
#
_symmetry.space_group_name_H-M   'P 1'
#
loop_
_entity.id
_entity.type
_entity.pdbx_description
1 polymer ?
#
loop_
_entity_poly.entity_id
_entity_poly.type
_entity_poly.pdbx_seq_one_letter_code
_entity_poly.pdbx_strand_id
1 'polypeptide(L)'
;MSPIELANCIHKKISINRYSPITMSNWFADYANKAKKFLSRGLKNYKQSNNPEFKRLEIDIKILSTIGKFFSYKIKSACYWELFLKQKNYELGFRAVRFYEKACKAWSETAEISKKYYLKDLTYGPQSWLRGRWDDRLPAIKEDVIKMKNILRKSIVKKTKLTNNNKILEIKNNQKFKIEHKIYKNNNGELVIKLKQNKKSKDKLLLNYRHVNQSEKWKRRNFSNDEMFFAKISKKYVLSEYPIQYYFEFIKDKYSSFCPGIDKKLGNQPYFIFND
;
A
#
# COMPACT_ATOMS: atom_id res chain seq x y z
N MET A 1 -0.18 6.94 1.85
CA MET A 1 -0.45 7.34 3.24
C MET A 1 0.61 6.70 4.12
N SER A 2 1.20 7.45 5.05
CA SER A 2 2.19 6.92 5.99
C SER A 2 1.53 6.24 7.21
N PRO A 3 2.27 5.44 7.99
CA PRO A 3 1.77 4.86 9.24
C PRO A 3 1.25 5.90 10.25
N ILE A 4 1.91 7.05 10.38
CA ILE A 4 1.48 8.13 11.26
C ILE A 4 0.17 8.77 10.79
N GLU A 5 0.01 9.00 9.49
CA GLU A 5 -1.25 9.49 8.91
C GLU A 5 -2.40 8.49 9.14
N LEU A 6 -2.14 7.18 8.97
CA LEU A 6 -3.13 6.14 9.24
C LEU A 6 -3.55 6.14 10.72
N ALA A 7 -2.58 6.17 11.65
CA ALA A 7 -2.85 6.19 13.07
C ALA A 7 -3.67 7.43 13.49
N ASN A 8 -3.36 8.59 12.90
CA ASN A 8 -4.14 9.81 13.10
C ASN A 8 -5.59 9.65 12.59
N CYS A 9 -5.79 9.05 11.42
CA CYS A 9 -7.13 8.80 10.90
C CYS A 9 -7.92 7.88 11.84
N ILE A 10 -7.33 6.78 12.31
CA ILE A 10 -7.98 5.84 13.23
C ILE A 10 -8.31 6.53 14.57
N HIS A 11 -7.35 7.24 15.15
CA HIS A 11 -7.50 7.90 16.45
C HIS A 11 -8.55 9.01 16.43
N LYS A 12 -8.54 9.87 15.41
CA LYS A 12 -9.50 10.96 15.22
C LYS A 12 -10.82 10.52 14.57
N LYS A 13 -10.97 9.22 14.23
CA LYS A 13 -12.12 8.66 13.51
C LYS A 13 -12.38 9.34 12.15
N ILE A 14 -11.33 9.79 11.47
CA ILE A 14 -11.37 10.39 10.13
C ILE A 14 -11.34 9.27 9.08
N SER A 15 -12.01 9.50 7.95
CA SER A 15 -12.03 8.55 6.82
C SER A 15 -10.65 8.43 6.15
N ILE A 16 -10.31 7.20 5.77
CA ILE A 16 -9.08 6.89 5.04
C ILE A 16 -9.40 6.98 3.55
N ASN A 17 -8.91 8.04 2.90
CA ASN A 17 -9.18 8.36 1.49
C ASN A 17 -7.99 8.11 0.55
N ARG A 18 -7.00 7.33 1.00
CA ARG A 18 -5.83 6.93 0.23
C ARG A 18 -5.56 5.44 0.43
N TYR A 19 -4.65 4.87 -0.34
CA TYR A 19 -4.15 3.52 -0.06
C TYR A 19 -3.53 3.48 1.34
N SER A 20 -4.09 2.60 2.17
CA SER A 20 -3.60 2.34 3.52
C SER A 20 -2.24 1.64 3.44
N PRO A 21 -1.28 2.00 4.31
CA PRO A 21 -0.02 1.25 4.41
C PRO A 21 -0.26 -0.24 4.75
N ILE A 22 -1.37 -0.61 5.40
CA ILE A 22 -1.75 -2.00 5.63
C ILE A 22 -2.06 -2.73 4.32
N THR A 23 -2.72 -2.08 3.37
CA THR A 23 -2.97 -2.63 2.03
C THR A 23 -1.65 -2.98 1.33
N MET A 24 -0.69 -2.07 1.36
CA MET A 24 0.65 -2.29 0.79
C MET A 24 1.41 -3.41 1.52
N SER A 25 1.38 -3.42 2.87
CA SER A 25 1.95 -4.49 3.67
C SER A 25 1.40 -5.86 3.26
N ASN A 26 0.11 -5.95 2.99
CA ASN A 26 -0.49 -7.22 2.60
C ASN A 26 -0.16 -7.62 1.15
N TRP A 27 -0.02 -6.66 0.22
CA TRP A 27 0.51 -6.97 -1.12
C TRP A 27 1.91 -7.58 -1.05
N PHE A 28 2.80 -7.01 -0.23
CA PHE A 28 4.13 -7.60 -0.03
C PHE A 28 4.09 -9.01 0.54
N ALA A 29 3.19 -9.28 1.51
CA ALA A 29 3.00 -10.63 2.03
C ALA A 29 2.53 -11.61 0.94
N ASP A 30 1.55 -11.19 0.13
CA ASP A 30 1.02 -12.02 -0.96
C ASP A 30 2.09 -12.33 -2.01
N TYR A 31 2.87 -11.33 -2.43
CA TYR A 31 3.94 -11.55 -3.41
C TYR A 31 5.05 -12.44 -2.86
N ALA A 32 5.49 -12.21 -1.63
CA ALA A 32 6.48 -13.06 -0.98
C ALA A 32 6.02 -14.52 -0.87
N ASN A 33 4.76 -14.75 -0.49
CA ASN A 33 4.19 -16.08 -0.37
C ASN A 33 4.05 -16.76 -1.74
N LYS A 34 3.59 -16.03 -2.77
CA LYS A 34 3.52 -16.55 -4.14
C LYS A 34 4.90 -16.86 -4.70
N ALA A 35 5.87 -15.96 -4.54
CA ALA A 35 7.25 -16.15 -4.95
C ALA A 35 7.84 -17.44 -4.34
N LYS A 36 7.71 -17.61 -3.01
CA LYS A 36 8.15 -18.84 -2.33
C LYS A 36 7.42 -20.09 -2.85
N LYS A 37 6.12 -20.01 -3.08
CA LYS A 37 5.31 -21.12 -3.60
C LYS A 37 5.74 -21.53 -5.02
N PHE A 38 5.89 -20.57 -5.92
CA PHE A 38 6.29 -20.84 -7.31
C PHE A 38 7.75 -21.27 -7.40
N LEU A 39 8.65 -20.73 -6.57
CA LEU A 39 10.02 -21.23 -6.50
C LEU A 39 10.06 -22.69 -6.04
N SER A 40 9.31 -23.06 -5.01
CA SER A 40 9.24 -24.46 -4.54
C SER A 40 8.72 -25.40 -5.63
N ARG A 41 7.78 -24.95 -6.48
CA ARG A 41 7.33 -25.71 -7.64
C ARG A 41 8.40 -25.81 -8.72
N GLY A 42 9.08 -24.71 -9.03
CA GLY A 42 10.18 -24.67 -9.98
C GLY A 42 11.31 -25.63 -9.60
N LEU A 43 11.73 -25.63 -8.33
CA LEU A 43 12.75 -26.53 -7.80
C LEU A 43 12.40 -28.01 -7.93
N LYS A 44 11.10 -28.38 -7.86
CA LYS A 44 10.65 -29.77 -8.02
C LYS A 44 10.58 -30.21 -9.49
N ASN A 45 10.24 -29.29 -10.38
CA ASN A 45 9.93 -29.61 -11.78
C ASN A 45 11.13 -29.40 -12.72
N TYR A 46 12.12 -28.60 -12.31
CA TYR A 46 13.25 -28.26 -13.16
C TYR A 46 14.36 -29.31 -13.04
N LYS A 47 14.58 -30.07 -14.13
CA LYS A 47 15.50 -31.22 -14.15
C LYS A 47 16.98 -30.83 -14.06
N GLN A 48 17.35 -29.61 -14.45
CA GLN A 48 18.75 -29.14 -14.48
C GLN A 48 19.09 -28.26 -13.28
N SER A 49 18.96 -28.79 -12.05
CA SER A 49 19.18 -28.02 -10.81
C SER A 49 20.56 -27.34 -10.70
N ASN A 50 21.55 -27.83 -11.45
CA ASN A 50 22.92 -27.29 -11.48
C ASN A 50 23.13 -26.18 -12.52
N ASN A 51 22.11 -25.82 -13.30
CA ASN A 51 22.18 -24.72 -14.24
C ASN A 51 22.46 -23.38 -13.49
N PRO A 52 23.53 -22.64 -13.85
CA PRO A 52 23.91 -21.41 -13.15
C PRO A 52 22.85 -20.31 -13.20
N GLU A 53 22.09 -20.18 -14.30
CA GLU A 53 21.02 -19.18 -14.43
C GLU A 53 19.86 -19.51 -13.51
N PHE A 54 19.46 -20.78 -13.46
CA PHE A 54 18.44 -21.23 -12.54
C PHE A 54 18.87 -21.03 -11.08
N LYS A 55 20.17 -21.22 -10.79
CA LYS A 55 20.70 -20.98 -9.44
C LYS A 55 20.64 -19.52 -9.03
N ARG A 56 20.99 -18.59 -9.94
CA ARG A 56 20.83 -17.14 -9.71
C ARG A 56 19.37 -16.78 -9.47
N LEU A 57 18.47 -17.26 -10.33
CA LEU A 57 17.04 -17.04 -10.19
C LEU A 57 16.48 -17.57 -8.85
N GLU A 58 16.93 -18.76 -8.42
CA GLU A 58 16.59 -19.32 -7.10
C GLU A 58 17.00 -18.37 -5.96
N ILE A 59 18.24 -17.89 -5.99
CA ILE A 59 18.79 -17.00 -4.97
C ILE A 59 18.02 -15.68 -4.93
N ASP A 60 17.77 -15.08 -6.09
CA ASP A 60 17.09 -13.79 -6.21
C ASP A 60 15.63 -13.88 -5.74
N ILE A 61 14.91 -14.93 -6.13
CA ILE A 61 13.54 -15.14 -5.66
C ILE A 61 13.50 -15.38 -4.15
N LYS A 62 14.48 -16.10 -3.58
CA LYS A 62 14.57 -16.26 -2.12
C LYS A 62 14.75 -14.90 -1.44
N ILE A 63 15.73 -14.11 -1.87
CA ILE A 63 16.02 -12.77 -1.34
C ILE A 63 14.80 -11.85 -1.48
N LEU A 64 14.18 -11.78 -2.66
CA LEU A 64 12.98 -10.94 -2.88
C LEU A 64 11.80 -11.40 -2.01
N SER A 65 11.62 -12.71 -1.82
CA SER A 65 10.55 -13.23 -0.97
C SER A 65 10.75 -12.90 0.51
N THR A 66 11.99 -12.94 1.02
CA THR A 66 12.30 -12.62 2.42
C THR A 66 12.25 -11.10 2.66
N ILE A 67 12.72 -10.30 1.70
CA ILE A 67 12.58 -8.83 1.71
C ILE A 67 11.09 -8.42 1.69
N GLY A 68 10.26 -9.04 0.85
CA GLY A 68 8.82 -8.80 0.83
C GLY A 68 8.17 -9.06 2.20
N LYS A 69 8.53 -10.16 2.87
CA LYS A 69 8.07 -10.43 4.24
C LYS A 69 8.56 -9.40 5.24
N PHE A 70 9.83 -8.99 5.16
CA PHE A 70 10.38 -7.94 6.01
C PHE A 70 9.56 -6.66 5.91
N PHE A 71 9.33 -6.13 4.70
CA PHE A 71 8.56 -4.89 4.53
C PHE A 71 7.10 -5.06 4.93
N SER A 72 6.49 -6.22 4.66
CA SER A 72 5.14 -6.52 5.16
C SER A 72 5.06 -6.36 6.68
N TYR A 73 5.95 -7.03 7.41
CA TYR A 73 5.95 -6.99 8.88
C TYR A 73 6.40 -5.64 9.44
N LYS A 74 7.39 -4.98 8.83
CA LYS A 74 7.88 -3.68 9.28
C LYS A 74 6.81 -2.59 9.13
N ILE A 75 6.07 -2.58 8.02
CA ILE A 75 4.96 -1.64 7.81
C ILE A 75 3.84 -1.90 8.85
N LYS A 76 3.47 -3.17 9.07
CA LYS A 76 2.50 -3.53 10.13
C LYS A 76 2.97 -3.05 11.50
N SER A 77 4.22 -3.32 11.84
CA SER A 77 4.82 -2.87 13.09
C SER A 77 4.69 -1.36 13.26
N ALA A 78 5.08 -0.58 12.25
CA ALA A 78 4.98 0.87 12.27
C ALA A 78 3.52 1.35 12.47
N CYS A 79 2.55 0.78 11.75
CA CYS A 79 1.14 1.16 11.91
C CYS A 79 0.60 0.89 13.32
N TYR A 80 0.93 -0.26 13.91
CA TYR A 80 0.55 -0.58 15.29
C TYR A 80 1.28 0.31 16.30
N TRP A 81 2.57 0.61 16.07
CA TRP A 81 3.38 1.44 16.94
C TRP A 81 2.90 2.89 16.99
N GLU A 82 2.62 3.50 15.83
CA GLU A 82 2.06 4.86 15.77
C GLU A 82 0.72 4.95 16.50
N LEU A 83 -0.13 3.93 16.35
CA LEU A 83 -1.40 3.89 17.06
C LEU A 83 -1.22 3.68 18.57
N PHE A 84 -0.24 2.87 18.98
CA PHE A 84 0.18 2.73 20.37
C PHE A 84 0.61 4.06 20.97
N LEU A 85 1.44 4.83 20.27
CA LEU A 85 1.90 6.14 20.74
C LEU A 85 0.73 7.11 20.96
N LYS A 86 -0.32 7.05 20.13
CA LYS A 86 -1.53 7.88 20.26
C LYS A 86 -2.50 7.40 21.33
N GLN A 87 -2.75 6.09 21.44
CA GLN A 87 -3.79 5.54 22.31
C GLN A 87 -3.27 5.05 23.67
N LYS A 88 -1.95 4.92 23.84
CA LYS A 88 -1.30 4.39 25.05
C LYS A 88 -1.90 3.04 25.51
N ASN A 89 -2.20 2.17 24.55
CA ASN A 89 -2.75 0.82 24.78
C ASN A 89 -1.65 -0.25 24.61
N TYR A 90 -1.40 -1.02 25.67
CA TYR A 90 -0.34 -2.04 25.71
C TYR A 90 -0.43 -3.05 24.55
N GLU A 91 -1.63 -3.53 24.20
CA GLU A 91 -1.81 -4.57 23.18
C GLU A 91 -1.39 -4.09 21.78
N LEU A 92 -1.56 -2.80 21.48
CA LEU A 92 -1.04 -2.22 20.23
C LEU A 92 0.48 -2.24 20.18
N GLY A 93 1.13 -1.80 21.26
CA GLY A 93 2.58 -1.78 21.36
C GLY A 93 3.18 -3.20 21.34
N PHE A 94 2.54 -4.14 22.03
CA PHE A 94 2.91 -5.55 22.02
C PHE A 94 2.84 -6.14 20.60
N ARG A 95 1.73 -5.95 19.88
CA ARG A 95 1.60 -6.39 18.49
C ARG A 95 2.64 -5.74 17.57
N ALA A 96 2.91 -4.45 17.74
CA ALA A 96 3.93 -3.74 16.98
C ALA A 96 5.32 -4.40 17.14
N VAL A 97 5.73 -4.67 18.39
CA VAL A 97 6.99 -5.35 18.69
C VAL A 97 7.03 -6.74 18.07
N ARG A 98 5.96 -7.54 18.23
CA ARG A 98 5.89 -8.90 17.63
C ARG A 98 6.01 -8.87 16.12
N PHE A 99 5.44 -7.87 15.45
CA PHE A 99 5.63 -7.70 14.01
C PHE A 99 7.06 -7.31 13.68
N TYR A 100 7.71 -6.41 14.44
CA TYR A 100 9.10 -6.05 14.12
C TYR A 100 10.06 -7.22 14.36
N GLU A 101 9.83 -8.05 15.39
CA GLU A 101 10.60 -9.29 15.58
C GLU A 101 10.49 -10.22 14.36
N LYS A 102 9.29 -10.39 13.79
CA LYS A 102 9.08 -11.16 12.56
C LYS A 102 9.79 -10.53 11.36
N ALA A 103 9.80 -9.20 11.27
CA ALA A 103 10.55 -8.48 10.24
C ALA A 103 12.06 -8.74 10.40
N CYS A 104 12.62 -8.55 11.60
CA CYS A 104 14.03 -8.80 11.90
C CYS A 104 14.44 -10.24 11.53
N LYS A 105 13.59 -11.24 11.84
CA LYS A 105 13.82 -12.62 11.41
C LYS A 105 13.87 -12.75 9.89
N ALA A 106 12.89 -12.18 9.17
CA ALA A 106 12.87 -12.22 7.71
C ALA A 106 14.10 -11.52 7.07
N TRP A 107 14.57 -10.42 7.65
CA TRP A 107 15.79 -9.75 7.20
C TRP A 107 17.05 -10.57 7.50
N SER A 108 17.08 -11.28 8.62
CA SER A 108 18.18 -12.20 8.97
C SER A 108 18.31 -13.31 7.92
N GLU A 109 17.18 -13.88 7.46
CA GLU A 109 17.18 -14.85 6.36
C GLU A 109 17.78 -14.26 5.07
N THR A 110 17.42 -13.01 4.71
CA THR A 110 18.05 -12.30 3.58
C THR A 110 19.56 -12.12 3.78
N ALA A 111 19.98 -11.69 4.97
CA ALA A 111 21.36 -11.47 5.33
C ALA A 111 22.20 -12.75 5.18
N GLU A 112 21.69 -13.89 5.66
CA GLU A 112 22.34 -15.20 5.51
C GLU A 112 22.51 -15.63 4.05
N ILE A 113 21.45 -15.48 3.23
CA ILE A 113 21.51 -15.83 1.81
C ILE A 113 22.50 -14.91 1.09
N SER A 114 22.43 -13.60 1.32
CA SER A 114 23.31 -12.64 0.67
C SER A 114 24.78 -12.84 1.04
N LYS A 115 25.08 -13.14 2.31
CA LYS A 115 26.45 -13.46 2.76
C LYS A 115 27.12 -14.56 1.95
N LYS A 116 26.34 -15.54 1.53
CA LYS A 116 26.82 -16.72 0.80
C LYS A 116 27.10 -16.44 -0.68
N TYR A 117 26.34 -15.55 -1.31
CA TYR A 117 26.33 -15.44 -2.78
C TYR A 117 26.66 -14.04 -3.34
N TYR A 118 26.62 -13.00 -2.51
CA TYR A 118 26.84 -11.63 -2.92
C TYR A 118 28.12 -11.05 -2.28
N LEU A 119 28.80 -10.20 -3.06
CA LEU A 119 29.96 -9.44 -2.61
C LEU A 119 29.60 -8.59 -1.38
N LYS A 120 30.60 -8.36 -0.51
CA LYS A 120 30.42 -7.60 0.73
C LYS A 120 30.01 -6.14 0.47
N ASP A 121 30.46 -5.56 -0.63
CA ASP A 121 30.11 -4.18 -1.02
C ASP A 121 29.40 -4.18 -2.38
N LEU A 122 28.08 -4.06 -2.37
CA LEU A 122 27.28 -3.82 -3.58
C LEU A 122 27.12 -2.31 -3.76
N THR A 123 27.96 -1.71 -4.60
CA THR A 123 28.00 -0.26 -4.77
C THR A 123 27.02 0.22 -5.84
N TYR A 124 25.98 0.94 -5.41
CA TYR A 124 25.05 1.68 -6.28
C TYR A 124 25.28 3.20 -6.24
N GLY A 125 26.13 3.68 -5.34
CA GLY A 125 26.49 5.09 -5.20
C GLY A 125 27.51 5.31 -4.07
N PRO A 126 28.05 6.53 -3.92
CA PRO A 126 29.14 6.81 -2.99
C PRO A 126 28.70 6.83 -1.51
N GLN A 127 27.43 7.12 -1.23
CA GLN A 127 26.92 7.27 0.14
C GLN A 127 26.76 5.92 0.84
N SER A 128 27.05 5.86 2.14
CA SER A 128 27.03 4.61 2.93
C SER A 128 25.69 3.86 2.94
N TRP A 129 24.58 4.50 2.58
CA TRP A 129 23.25 3.87 2.42
C TRP A 129 22.97 3.33 1.01
N LEU A 130 23.82 3.62 0.03
CA LEU A 130 23.77 3.11 -1.34
C LEU A 130 24.83 2.03 -1.62
N ARG A 131 25.50 1.54 -0.58
CA ARG A 131 26.54 0.51 -0.65
C ARG A 131 26.46 -0.47 0.52
N GLY A 132 27.26 -1.54 0.43
CA GLY A 132 27.27 -2.64 1.38
C GLY A 132 26.38 -3.81 0.97
N ARG A 133 26.08 -4.69 1.92
CA ARG A 133 25.24 -5.89 1.74
C ARG A 133 24.15 -5.93 2.81
N TRP A 134 23.11 -6.73 2.59
CA TRP A 134 21.93 -6.75 3.47
C TRP A 134 22.25 -7.01 4.95
N ASP A 135 23.31 -7.77 5.26
CA ASP A 135 23.75 -8.03 6.63
C ASP A 135 24.25 -6.79 7.38
N ASP A 136 24.77 -5.79 6.69
CA ASP A 136 25.27 -4.55 7.30
C ASP A 136 24.16 -3.78 8.03
N ARG A 137 22.89 -3.99 7.64
CA ARG A 137 21.72 -3.36 8.26
C ARG A 137 21.16 -4.15 9.44
N LEU A 138 21.55 -5.41 9.60
CA LEU A 138 20.97 -6.28 10.63
C LEU A 138 21.21 -5.78 12.07
N PRO A 139 22.41 -5.24 12.43
CA PRO A 139 22.63 -4.68 13.77
C PRO A 139 21.64 -3.56 14.12
N ALA A 140 21.46 -2.58 13.23
CA ALA A 140 20.53 -1.46 13.43
C ALA A 140 19.08 -1.95 13.57
N ILE A 141 18.66 -2.93 12.75
CA ILE A 141 17.31 -3.51 12.84
C ILE A 141 17.09 -4.20 14.21
N LYS A 142 18.09 -4.93 14.72
CA LYS A 142 18.02 -5.56 16.05
C LYS A 142 17.94 -4.51 17.15
N GLU A 143 18.73 -3.46 17.05
CA GLU A 143 18.73 -2.35 18.00
C GLU A 143 17.36 -1.66 18.06
N ASP A 144 16.71 -1.41 16.92
CA ASP A 144 15.37 -0.83 16.88
C ASP A 144 14.33 -1.71 17.63
N VAL A 145 14.38 -3.03 17.45
CA VAL A 145 13.49 -3.97 18.16
C VAL A 145 13.71 -3.89 19.67
N ILE A 146 14.97 -3.81 20.12
CA ILE A 146 15.33 -3.66 21.54
C ILE A 146 14.80 -2.32 22.07
N LYS A 147 15.02 -1.22 21.34
CA LYS A 147 14.49 0.11 21.69
C LYS A 147 12.97 0.09 21.86
N MET A 148 12.24 -0.50 20.92
CA MET A 148 10.78 -0.62 21.00
C MET A 148 10.33 -1.46 22.21
N LYS A 149 11.00 -2.58 22.51
CA LYS A 149 10.72 -3.37 23.72
C LYS A 149 10.92 -2.56 24.99
N ASN A 150 12.02 -1.81 25.08
CA ASN A 150 12.35 -1.00 26.24
C ASN A 150 11.34 0.13 26.43
N ILE A 151 10.94 0.82 25.36
CA ILE A 151 9.89 1.85 25.40
C ILE A 151 8.58 1.22 25.90
N LEU A 152 8.16 0.07 25.36
CA LEU A 152 6.92 -0.59 25.77
C LEU A 152 6.94 -0.99 27.25
N ARG A 153 8.06 -1.53 27.75
CA ARG A 153 8.23 -1.93 29.16
C ARG A 153 8.16 -0.74 30.12
N LYS A 154 8.76 0.39 29.76
CA LYS A 154 8.80 1.61 30.59
C LYS A 154 7.53 2.46 30.49
N SER A 155 6.66 2.20 29.52
CA SER A 155 5.47 3.02 29.30
C SER A 155 4.37 2.71 30.32
N ILE A 156 3.79 3.74 30.94
CA ILE A 156 2.56 3.62 31.73
C ILE A 156 1.39 3.48 30.74
N VAL A 157 0.92 2.26 30.50
CA VAL A 157 -0.05 1.96 29.43
C VAL A 157 -1.22 1.13 29.95
N LYS A 158 -2.40 1.38 29.40
CA LYS A 158 -3.61 0.64 29.77
C LYS A 158 -3.61 -0.72 29.09
N LYS A 159 -3.77 -1.81 29.84
CA LYS A 159 -4.13 -3.12 29.29
C LYS A 159 -5.64 -3.14 29.05
N THR A 160 -6.04 -2.85 27.83
CA THR A 160 -7.45 -2.88 27.41
C THR A 160 -7.58 -3.68 26.12
N LYS A 161 -8.70 -4.40 25.96
CA LYS A 161 -9.01 -5.08 24.70
C LYS A 161 -8.98 -4.06 23.56
N LEU A 162 -8.49 -4.49 22.39
CA LEU A 162 -8.50 -3.67 21.20
C LEU A 162 -9.94 -3.30 20.83
N THR A 163 -10.18 -2.01 20.58
CA THR A 163 -11.50 -1.53 20.18
C THR A 163 -11.81 -1.91 18.72
N ASN A 164 -13.09 -1.88 18.33
CA ASN A 164 -13.53 -2.15 16.97
C ASN A 164 -12.84 -1.27 15.89
N ASN A 165 -12.35 -0.07 16.25
CA ASN A 165 -11.61 0.81 15.31
C ASN A 165 -10.28 0.19 14.84
N ASN A 166 -9.73 -0.78 15.58
CA ASN A 166 -8.48 -1.44 15.23
C ASN A 166 -8.66 -2.49 14.11
N LYS A 167 -9.89 -2.84 13.74
CA LYS A 167 -10.20 -3.66 12.55
C LYS A 167 -9.67 -3.05 11.24
N ILE A 168 -9.38 -1.74 11.23
CA ILE A 168 -8.70 -1.07 10.11
C ILE A 168 -7.28 -1.61 9.87
N LEU A 169 -6.62 -2.11 10.93
CA LEU A 169 -5.33 -2.78 10.82
C LEU A 169 -5.46 -4.22 10.28
N GLU A 170 -6.68 -4.69 10.08
CA GLU A 170 -7.05 -6.00 9.52
C GLU A 170 -7.64 -5.85 8.10
N ILE A 171 -7.58 -4.66 7.49
CA ILE A 171 -8.04 -4.41 6.11
C ILE A 171 -7.42 -5.42 5.15
N LYS A 172 -8.27 -6.05 4.32
CA LYS A 172 -7.86 -6.98 3.25
C LYS A 172 -7.23 -6.23 2.06
N ASN A 173 -6.63 -6.99 1.15
CA ASN A 173 -5.71 -6.51 0.09
C ASN A 173 -6.40 -5.76 -1.06
N ASN A 174 -7.54 -5.12 -0.82
CA ASN A 174 -8.34 -4.56 -1.87
C ASN A 174 -9.08 -3.29 -1.44
N GLN A 175 -8.57 -2.14 -1.87
CA GLN A 175 -9.28 -0.86 -1.87
C GLN A 175 -9.76 -0.53 -3.29
N LYS A 176 -10.32 -1.52 -3.99
CA LYS A 176 -10.86 -1.37 -5.35
C LYS A 176 -12.33 -1.75 -5.39
N PHE A 177 -13.09 -1.03 -6.19
CA PHE A 177 -14.44 -1.42 -6.60
C PHE A 177 -14.55 -1.32 -8.12
N LYS A 178 -15.67 -1.80 -8.68
CA LYS A 178 -15.98 -1.68 -10.10
C LYS A 178 -17.12 -0.69 -10.27
N ILE A 179 -17.00 0.18 -11.27
CA ILE A 179 -18.09 1.02 -11.74
C ILE A 179 -17.99 1.12 -13.26
N GLU A 180 -19.14 1.10 -13.92
CA GLU A 180 -19.24 1.37 -15.35
C GLU A 180 -19.77 2.78 -15.56
N HIS A 181 -19.12 3.51 -16.47
CA HIS A 181 -19.50 4.86 -16.84
C HIS A 181 -19.36 5.07 -18.34
N LYS A 182 -20.08 6.08 -18.85
CA LYS A 182 -19.88 6.69 -20.16
C LYS A 182 -19.28 8.08 -19.95
N ILE A 183 -18.44 8.50 -20.86
CA ILE A 183 -17.84 9.84 -20.87
C ILE A 183 -18.05 10.47 -22.24
N TYR A 184 -18.49 11.71 -22.28
CA TYR A 184 -18.75 12.45 -23.53
C TYR A 184 -18.76 13.96 -23.29
N LYS A 185 -18.49 14.74 -24.33
CA LYS A 185 -18.64 16.20 -24.32
C LYS A 185 -20.06 16.56 -24.72
N ASN A 186 -20.74 17.43 -23.95
CA ASN A 186 -22.07 17.90 -24.32
C ASN A 186 -22.00 19.11 -25.28
N ASN A 187 -23.16 19.56 -25.76
CA ASN A 187 -23.26 20.70 -26.69
C ASN A 187 -22.69 22.01 -26.11
N ASN A 188 -22.64 22.13 -24.78
CA ASN A 188 -22.06 23.30 -24.09
C ASN A 188 -20.53 23.19 -23.95
N GLY A 189 -19.90 22.14 -24.48
CA GLY A 189 -18.48 21.86 -24.36
C GLY A 189 -18.05 21.36 -22.97
N GLU A 190 -18.99 21.01 -22.09
CA GLU A 190 -18.71 20.42 -20.79
C GLU A 190 -18.45 18.92 -20.95
N LEU A 191 -17.51 18.40 -20.18
CA LEU A 191 -17.26 16.96 -20.11
C LEU A 191 -18.23 16.32 -19.11
N VAL A 192 -19.03 15.37 -19.56
CA VAL A 192 -20.04 14.67 -18.78
C VAL A 192 -19.60 13.24 -18.52
N ILE A 193 -19.55 12.85 -17.26
CA ILE A 193 -19.30 11.48 -16.81
C ILE A 193 -20.59 10.94 -16.25
N LYS A 194 -21.20 9.99 -16.95
CA LYS A 194 -22.50 9.39 -16.63
C LYS A 194 -22.32 7.94 -16.16
N LEU A 195 -22.91 7.58 -15.02
CA LEU A 195 -22.85 6.23 -14.49
C LEU A 195 -23.90 5.33 -15.16
N LYS A 196 -23.59 4.05 -15.39
CA LYS A 196 -24.53 3.10 -16.01
C LYS A 196 -25.46 2.37 -15.02
N GLN A 197 -25.21 2.45 -13.71
CA GLN A 197 -25.90 1.62 -12.70
C GLN A 197 -26.79 2.44 -11.76
N ASN A 198 -27.89 1.81 -11.31
CA ASN A 198 -28.90 2.42 -10.45
C ASN A 198 -28.74 1.98 -8.98
N LYS A 199 -28.60 2.96 -8.07
CA LYS A 199 -28.78 2.93 -6.59
C LYS A 199 -28.11 1.82 -5.75
N LYS A 200 -27.05 2.20 -5.01
CA LYS A 200 -27.04 2.39 -3.55
C LYS A 200 -25.74 3.12 -3.17
N SER A 201 -25.81 4.03 -2.18
CA SER A 201 -24.71 4.88 -1.67
C SER A 201 -24.16 5.99 -2.61
N LYS A 202 -25.05 6.84 -3.15
CA LYS A 202 -24.68 8.01 -3.97
C LYS A 202 -23.84 9.04 -3.19
N ASP A 203 -24.23 9.32 -1.96
CA ASP A 203 -23.58 10.34 -1.10
C ASP A 203 -22.14 9.97 -0.72
N LYS A 204 -21.72 8.77 -1.07
CA LYS A 204 -20.42 8.19 -0.76
C LYS A 204 -19.53 8.08 -1.99
N LEU A 205 -20.02 8.45 -3.18
CA LEU A 205 -19.27 8.37 -4.43
C LEU A 205 -18.77 9.75 -4.86
N LEU A 206 -17.46 9.86 -5.02
CA LEU A 206 -16.78 11.08 -5.47
C LEU A 206 -16.08 10.84 -6.80
N LEU A 207 -16.15 11.82 -7.69
CA LEU A 207 -15.25 11.96 -8.82
C LEU A 207 -14.03 12.78 -8.38
N ASN A 208 -12.85 12.20 -8.51
CA ASN A 208 -11.59 12.92 -8.39
C ASN A 208 -11.02 13.13 -9.79
N TYR A 209 -10.67 14.37 -10.16
CA TYR A 209 -10.10 14.69 -11.47
C TYR A 209 -9.04 15.76 -11.37
N ARG A 210 -8.06 15.72 -12.27
CA ARG A 210 -7.10 16.81 -12.53
C ARG A 210 -6.57 16.68 -13.95
N HIS A 211 -5.82 17.67 -14.43
CA HIS A 211 -5.04 17.46 -15.66
C HIS A 211 -3.94 16.41 -15.43
N VAL A 212 -3.39 15.86 -16.52
CA VAL A 212 -2.15 15.07 -16.51
C VAL A 212 -0.95 15.99 -16.26
N ASN A 213 -1.01 16.68 -15.13
CA ASN A 213 -0.02 17.59 -14.59
C ASN A 213 0.16 17.25 -13.11
N GLN A 214 1.36 16.79 -12.74
CA GLN A 214 1.62 16.29 -11.39
C GLN A 214 1.67 17.40 -10.33
N SER A 215 1.84 18.67 -10.72
CA SER A 215 1.81 19.80 -9.80
C SER A 215 0.39 20.18 -9.34
N GLU A 216 -0.64 19.76 -10.07
CA GLU A 216 -2.03 20.06 -9.72
C GLU A 216 -2.56 19.18 -8.59
N LYS A 217 -3.30 19.82 -7.68
CA LYS A 217 -4.14 19.12 -6.69
C LYS A 217 -5.37 18.53 -7.36
N TRP A 218 -5.81 17.37 -6.87
CA TRP A 218 -7.06 16.75 -7.29
C TRP A 218 -8.26 17.63 -6.95
N LYS A 219 -9.11 17.90 -7.95
CA LYS A 219 -10.46 18.44 -7.76
C LYS A 219 -11.42 17.31 -7.43
N ARG A 220 -12.41 17.59 -6.59
CA ARG A 220 -13.42 16.63 -6.14
C ARG A 220 -14.82 17.09 -6.52
N ARG A 221 -15.67 16.18 -6.97
CA ARG A 221 -17.06 16.46 -7.32
C ARG A 221 -17.99 15.32 -6.90
N ASN A 222 -19.15 15.69 -6.35
CA ASN A 222 -20.25 14.75 -6.13
C ASN A 222 -20.99 14.50 -7.46
N PHE A 223 -21.66 13.36 -7.55
CA PHE A 223 -22.60 13.07 -8.64
C PHE A 223 -23.95 13.73 -8.37
N SER A 224 -24.69 14.09 -9.43
CA SER A 224 -26.06 14.61 -9.30
C SER A 224 -27.00 13.57 -8.68
N ASN A 225 -27.99 14.05 -7.92
CA ASN A 225 -28.99 13.20 -7.27
C ASN A 225 -30.09 12.71 -8.23
N ASP A 226 -30.15 13.27 -9.43
CA ASP A 226 -31.14 12.98 -10.46
C ASP A 226 -31.13 11.52 -10.93
N GLU A 227 -32.14 11.14 -11.72
CA GLU A 227 -32.29 9.80 -12.30
C GLU A 227 -31.10 9.36 -13.16
N MET A 228 -30.35 10.33 -13.71
CA MET A 228 -29.29 10.09 -14.71
C MET A 228 -27.87 9.99 -14.12
N PHE A 229 -27.65 10.23 -12.81
CA PHE A 229 -26.36 10.12 -12.09
C PHE A 229 -25.13 10.55 -12.91
N PHE A 230 -24.89 11.86 -13.01
CA PHE A 230 -23.76 12.37 -13.76
C PHE A 230 -22.94 13.39 -12.97
N ALA A 231 -21.68 13.53 -13.36
CA ALA A 231 -20.81 14.63 -12.95
C ALA A 231 -20.37 15.39 -14.20
N LYS A 232 -20.40 16.72 -14.12
CA LYS A 232 -19.92 17.60 -15.19
C LYS A 232 -18.52 18.10 -14.85
N ILE A 233 -17.73 18.47 -15.84
CA ILE A 233 -16.49 19.25 -15.72
C ILE A 233 -16.60 20.40 -16.71
N SER A 234 -16.30 21.63 -16.25
CA SER A 234 -16.61 22.85 -17.02
C SER A 234 -15.83 22.91 -18.32
N LYS A 235 -16.43 23.51 -19.37
CA LYS A 235 -15.76 23.77 -20.66
C LYS A 235 -14.38 24.39 -20.50
N LYS A 236 -14.25 25.42 -19.63
CA LYS A 236 -12.97 26.08 -19.35
C LYS A 236 -11.88 25.12 -18.85
N TYR A 237 -12.26 24.09 -18.09
CA TYR A 237 -11.32 23.08 -17.60
C TYR A 237 -10.97 22.04 -18.67
N VAL A 238 -11.88 21.77 -19.60
CA VAL A 238 -11.65 20.83 -20.71
C VAL A 238 -10.75 21.43 -21.79
N LEU A 239 -10.74 22.75 -21.96
CA LEU A 239 -9.94 23.49 -22.96
C LEU A 239 -8.44 23.61 -22.63
N SER A 240 -7.88 22.66 -21.88
CA SER A 240 -6.47 22.62 -21.51
C SER A 240 -5.67 21.82 -22.55
N GLU A 241 -4.38 22.16 -22.73
CA GLU A 241 -3.45 21.36 -23.54
C GLU A 241 -3.15 19.98 -22.91
N TYR A 242 -3.41 19.85 -21.61
CA TYR A 242 -3.17 18.60 -20.89
C TYR A 242 -4.45 17.74 -20.86
N PRO A 243 -4.34 16.43 -21.14
CA PRO A 243 -5.45 15.50 -20.96
C PRO A 243 -5.97 15.52 -19.52
N ILE A 244 -7.22 15.10 -19.30
CA ILE A 244 -7.81 14.99 -17.97
C ILE A 244 -7.64 13.55 -17.47
N GLN A 245 -7.02 13.39 -16.30
CA GLN A 245 -7.06 12.12 -15.57
C GLN A 245 -8.12 12.16 -14.47
N TYR A 246 -8.84 11.06 -14.29
CA TYR A 246 -9.87 10.96 -13.28
C TYR A 246 -10.03 9.56 -12.71
N TYR A 247 -10.54 9.46 -11.49
CA TYR A 247 -10.91 8.20 -10.86
C TYR A 247 -12.12 8.40 -9.94
N PHE A 248 -12.78 7.30 -9.62
CA PHE A 248 -13.92 7.26 -8.70
C PHE A 248 -13.44 6.82 -7.32
N GLU A 249 -13.93 7.49 -6.29
CA GLU A 249 -13.70 7.15 -4.90
C GLU A 249 -15.04 6.80 -4.25
N PHE A 250 -15.12 5.61 -3.67
CA PHE A 250 -16.28 5.14 -2.94
C PHE A 250 -15.95 5.01 -1.46
N ILE A 251 -16.61 5.81 -0.63
CA ILE A 251 -16.39 5.92 0.82
C ILE A 251 -17.33 4.96 1.55
N LYS A 252 -16.79 3.89 2.12
CA LYS A 252 -17.55 2.96 2.97
C LYS A 252 -17.05 3.04 4.41
N ASP A 253 -17.93 3.42 5.32
CA ASP A 253 -17.63 3.62 6.73
C ASP A 253 -16.44 4.59 6.94
N LYS A 254 -15.28 4.06 7.34
CA LYS A 254 -14.05 4.82 7.60
C LYS A 254 -12.97 4.63 6.52
N TYR A 255 -13.28 3.97 5.41
CA TYR A 255 -12.29 3.68 4.36
C TYR A 255 -12.86 3.91 2.96
N SER A 256 -11.97 4.30 2.06
CA SER A 256 -12.30 4.52 0.67
C SER A 256 -11.74 3.41 -0.20
N SER A 257 -12.50 3.11 -1.26
CA SER A 257 -12.12 2.23 -2.35
C SER A 257 -12.12 3.02 -3.65
N PHE A 258 -11.34 2.59 -4.63
CA PHE A 258 -11.06 3.36 -5.85
C PHE A 258 -11.42 2.57 -7.10
N CYS A 259 -11.87 3.26 -8.14
CA CYS A 259 -12.05 2.70 -9.49
C CYS A 259 -11.38 3.64 -10.52
N PRO A 260 -10.48 3.13 -11.37
CA PRO A 260 -10.11 1.72 -11.54
C PRO A 260 -9.22 1.19 -10.42
N GLY A 261 -8.56 2.07 -9.65
CA GLY A 261 -7.70 1.70 -8.53
C GLY A 261 -6.50 0.84 -8.94
N ILE A 262 -5.67 0.46 -7.97
CA ILE A 262 -4.51 -0.40 -8.17
C ILE A 262 -4.98 -1.85 -8.08
N ASP A 263 -4.61 -2.66 -9.08
CA ASP A 263 -4.95 -4.06 -9.19
C ASP A 263 -3.98 -4.97 -8.42
N LYS A 264 -4.21 -6.28 -8.47
CA LYS A 264 -3.36 -7.26 -7.76
C LYS A 264 -1.97 -7.46 -8.37
N LYS A 265 -1.69 -6.88 -9.55
CA LYS A 265 -0.37 -6.92 -10.20
C LYS A 265 0.43 -5.63 -9.94
N LEU A 266 -0.21 -4.58 -9.44
CA LEU A 266 0.33 -3.22 -9.26
C LEU A 266 0.85 -2.57 -10.56
N GLY A 267 0.52 -3.14 -11.71
CA GLY A 267 1.03 -2.69 -13.01
C GLY A 267 0.01 -1.93 -13.84
N ASN A 268 -1.23 -1.81 -13.37
CA ASN A 268 -2.27 -1.11 -14.11
C ASN A 268 -2.25 0.40 -13.81
N GLN A 269 -2.82 1.15 -14.75
CA GLN A 269 -3.15 2.55 -14.55
C GLN A 269 -4.31 2.69 -13.53
N PRO A 270 -4.14 3.43 -12.42
CA PRO A 270 -5.15 3.52 -11.36
C PRO A 270 -6.16 4.65 -11.56
N TYR A 271 -6.22 5.24 -12.76
CA TYR A 271 -7.13 6.30 -13.20
C TYR A 271 -7.50 6.08 -14.68
N PHE A 272 -8.58 6.73 -15.11
CA PHE A 272 -8.94 6.88 -16.52
C PHE A 272 -8.31 8.16 -17.07
N ILE A 273 -8.09 8.20 -18.39
CA ILE A 273 -7.69 9.41 -19.12
C ILE A 273 -8.81 9.76 -20.09
N PHE A 274 -9.13 11.05 -20.16
CA PHE A 274 -9.90 11.66 -21.22
C PHE A 274 -8.96 12.58 -21.99
N ASN A 275 -8.89 12.37 -23.30
CA ASN A 275 -8.24 13.26 -24.25
C ASN A 275 -9.29 13.58 -25.32
N ASP A 276 -9.44 14.87 -25.64
CA ASP A 276 -10.32 15.33 -26.71
C ASP A 276 -9.70 15.05 -28.09
#